data_AF-A0A7Z9TXK5-F1
#
_entry.id   AF-A0A7Z9TXK5-F1
#
_cell.length_a   1.000
_cell.length_b   1.000
_cell.length_c   1.000
_cell.angle_alpha   90.00
_cell.angle_beta   90.00
_cell.angle_gamma   90.00
#
_symmetry.space_group_name_H-M   'P 1'
#
loop_
_entity.id
_entity.type
_entity.pdbx_description
1 polymer ?
#
loop_
_entity_poly.entity_id
_entity_poly.type
_entity_poly.pdbx_seq_one_letter_code
_entity_poly.pdbx_strand_id
1 'polypeptide(L)'
;MAKQRILVCPICGETQPEIKVCRVCSTLLDTNGLLLAEGAIGPWWVRKEELTFRPGITYDNLAELALSGKITLQTIVRGPTTRQLWKVARRVKGLSHLLGRCHNCGEHVSPDDRTCDGCNAQFLKFTDRNNMGIELGAPSKGETGGMSSFLSDAEILDTQSTPLTLPPKPEVQQSPESVETDEAEESVEESVGSPQFRSLQRRLEQGKRRVLALTISLIIALILIGILISTPLG
;
A
#
# COMPACT_ATOMS: atom_id res chain seq x y z
N MET A 1 12.39 14.29 26.35
CA MET A 1 12.09 14.68 24.95
C MET A 1 11.09 13.69 24.38
N ALA A 2 9.93 14.15 23.89
CA ALA A 2 8.92 13.26 23.33
C ALA A 2 9.44 12.64 22.01
N LYS A 3 9.56 11.31 21.97
CA LYS A 3 10.02 10.55 20.81
C LYS A 3 9.00 10.71 19.67
N GLN A 4 9.31 11.54 18.68
CA GLN A 4 8.46 11.71 17.50
C GLN A 4 8.30 10.36 16.79
N ARG A 5 7.05 9.99 16.50
CA ARG A 5 6.70 8.75 15.81
C ARG A 5 6.74 9.00 14.31
N ILE A 6 7.61 8.27 13.61
CA ILE A 6 7.67 8.27 12.15
C ILE A 6 6.76 7.15 11.64
N LEU A 7 5.80 7.51 10.79
CA LEU A 7 4.88 6.61 10.12
C LEU A 7 5.30 6.45 8.66
N VAL A 8 5.30 5.22 8.15
CA VAL A 8 5.47 4.95 6.71
C VAL A 8 4.10 4.92 6.06
N CYS A 9 3.91 5.67 4.97
CA CYS A 9 2.71 5.58 4.16
C CYS A 9 2.62 4.17 3.54
N PRO A 10 1.57 3.41 3.83
CA PRO A 10 1.42 2.03 3.36
C PRO A 10 1.24 1.93 1.83
N ILE A 11 0.87 3.04 1.17
CA ILE A 11 0.57 3.12 -0.27
C ILE A 11 1.82 3.48 -1.09
N CYS A 12 2.46 4.60 -0.76
CA CYS A 12 3.61 5.13 -1.52
C CYS A 12 4.96 4.93 -0.84
N GLY A 13 4.98 4.42 0.40
CA GLY A 13 6.20 4.16 1.15
C GLY A 13 6.88 5.40 1.72
N GLU A 14 6.27 6.59 1.61
CA GLU A 14 6.82 7.84 2.14
C GLU A 14 6.87 7.85 3.67
N THR A 15 7.98 8.31 4.25
CA THR A 15 8.08 8.51 5.70
C THR A 15 7.57 9.88 6.10
N GLN A 16 6.66 9.93 7.07
CA GLN A 16 6.04 11.17 7.52
C GLN A 16 5.75 11.13 9.02
N PRO A 17 5.54 12.29 9.67
CA PRO A 17 5.00 12.31 11.03
C PRO A 17 3.62 11.66 11.08
N GLU A 18 3.16 11.28 12.28
CA GLU A 18 1.84 10.68 12.50
C GLU A 18 0.70 11.66 12.13
N ILE A 19 0.24 11.57 10.89
CA ILE A 19 -0.85 12.38 10.32
C ILE A 19 -1.84 11.47 9.58
N LYS A 20 -3.11 11.88 9.49
CA LYS A 20 -4.19 11.07 8.88
C LYS A 20 -4.13 10.98 7.34
N VAL A 21 -3.39 11.88 6.68
CA VAL A 21 -3.34 11.98 5.21
C VAL A 21 -1.88 11.98 4.76
N CYS A 22 -1.55 11.20 3.74
CA CYS A 22 -0.20 11.18 3.19
C CYS A 22 0.18 12.51 2.53
N ARG A 23 1.34 13.08 2.85
CA ARG A 23 1.82 14.35 2.24
C ARG A 23 2.12 14.24 0.74
N VAL A 24 2.52 13.06 0.28
CA VAL A 24 2.94 12.85 -1.11
C VAL A 24 1.79 12.39 -1.98
N CYS A 25 1.11 11.30 -1.61
CA CYS A 25 0.03 10.74 -2.43
C CYS A 25 -1.36 11.27 -2.06
N SER A 26 -1.50 12.08 -1.01
CA SER A 26 -2.78 12.61 -0.51
C SER A 26 -3.83 11.54 -0.15
N THR A 27 -3.42 10.27 -0.02
CA THR A 27 -4.31 9.18 0.38
C THR A 27 -4.62 9.27 1.87
N LEU A 28 -5.90 9.09 2.22
CA LEU A 28 -6.34 8.95 3.60
C LEU A 28 -5.80 7.63 4.16
N LEU A 29 -5.21 7.67 5.35
CA LEU A 29 -4.66 6.48 6.02
C LEU A 29 -5.72 5.83 6.92
N ASP A 30 -6.91 5.63 6.38
CA ASP A 30 -8.01 4.92 7.02
C ASP A 30 -8.06 3.44 6.60
N THR A 31 -8.90 2.67 7.28
CA THR A 31 -9.08 1.23 7.01
C THR A 31 -9.48 0.96 5.55
N ASN A 32 -10.33 1.80 4.96
CA ASN A 32 -10.75 1.65 3.57
C ASN A 32 -9.61 1.87 2.58
N GLY A 33 -8.78 2.89 2.80
CA GLY A 33 -7.59 3.15 1.97
C GLY A 33 -6.58 2.01 2.03
N LEU A 34 -6.45 1.34 3.19
CA LEU A 34 -5.60 0.16 3.35
C LEU A 34 -6.14 -1.05 2.57
N LEU A 35 -7.44 -1.35 2.69
CA LEU A 35 -8.07 -2.49 2.00
C LEU A 35 -7.91 -2.41 0.48
N LEU A 36 -8.05 -1.21 -0.09
CA LEU A 36 -7.83 -0.98 -1.53
C LEU A 36 -6.39 -1.30 -1.96
N ALA A 37 -5.41 -1.06 -1.09
CA ALA A 37 -4.01 -1.33 -1.39
C ALA A 37 -3.63 -2.80 -1.20
N GLU A 38 -4.28 -3.49 -0.27
CA GLU A 38 -4.07 -4.93 -0.04
C GLU A 38 -4.46 -5.78 -1.25
N GLY A 39 -5.43 -5.33 -2.06
CA GLY A 39 -5.82 -6.01 -3.30
C GLY A 39 -4.74 -6.04 -4.39
N ALA A 40 -3.65 -5.29 -4.25
CA ALA A 40 -2.60 -5.19 -5.25
C ALA A 40 -1.54 -6.30 -5.11
N ILE A 41 -1.79 -7.47 -5.68
CA ILE A 41 -0.84 -8.61 -5.66
C ILE A 41 0.42 -8.28 -6.48
N GLY A 42 1.60 -8.55 -5.92
CA GLY A 42 2.87 -8.33 -6.59
C GLY A 42 4.08 -8.96 -5.90
N PRO A 43 5.25 -8.94 -6.57
CA PRO A 43 6.52 -9.44 -6.04
C PRO A 43 7.02 -8.63 -4.84
N TRP A 44 8.21 -8.92 -4.32
CA TRP A 44 8.85 -8.09 -3.29
C TRP A 44 9.46 -6.82 -3.87
N TRP A 45 9.37 -5.72 -3.14
CA TRP A 45 9.93 -4.42 -3.50
C TRP A 45 10.71 -3.83 -2.35
N VAL A 46 11.84 -3.20 -2.68
CA VAL A 46 12.65 -2.41 -1.75
C VAL A 46 12.58 -0.96 -2.20
N ARG A 47 12.12 -0.06 -1.33
CA ARG A 47 11.99 1.35 -1.67
C ARG A 47 13.37 1.96 -1.86
N LYS A 48 13.61 2.56 -3.03
CA LYS A 48 14.77 3.38 -3.34
C LYS A 48 14.27 4.63 -4.05
N GLU A 49 14.53 5.79 -3.48
CA GLU A 49 14.04 7.08 -4.02
C GLU A 49 14.59 7.37 -5.41
N GLU A 50 15.81 6.91 -5.68
CA GLU A 50 16.47 7.08 -6.98
C GLU A 50 15.90 6.16 -8.08
N LEU A 51 15.20 5.09 -7.72
CA LEU A 51 14.89 3.98 -8.63
C LEU A 51 13.42 3.53 -8.50
N THR A 52 12.52 4.45 -8.83
CA THR A 52 11.05 4.30 -8.73
C THR A 52 10.48 3.13 -9.52
N PHE A 53 11.10 2.76 -10.65
CA PHE A 53 10.58 1.76 -11.60
C PHE A 53 11.36 0.45 -11.63
N ARG A 54 11.96 0.04 -10.51
CA ARG A 54 12.64 -1.26 -10.48
C ARG A 54 11.63 -2.41 -10.60
N PRO A 55 11.94 -3.48 -11.34
CA PRO A 55 11.16 -4.69 -11.24
C PRO A 55 11.21 -5.20 -9.80
N GLY A 56 10.15 -5.87 -9.37
CA GLY A 56 10.17 -6.57 -8.09
C GLY A 56 11.21 -7.69 -8.09
N ILE A 57 11.58 -8.12 -6.89
CA ILE A 57 12.55 -9.18 -6.64
C ILE A 57 11.87 -10.38 -5.97
N THR A 58 12.52 -11.53 -6.03
CA THR A 58 12.11 -12.74 -5.30
C THR A 58 12.45 -12.61 -3.82
N TYR A 59 11.78 -13.41 -2.99
CA TYR A 59 12.12 -13.49 -1.56
C TYR A 59 13.58 -13.93 -1.33
N ASP A 60 14.10 -14.89 -2.09
CA ASP A 60 15.47 -15.38 -1.90
C ASP A 60 16.51 -14.28 -2.12
N ASN A 61 16.32 -13.46 -3.17
CA ASN A 61 17.16 -12.29 -3.43
C ASN A 61 17.01 -11.26 -2.30
N LEU A 62 15.79 -11.05 -1.80
CA LEU A 62 15.55 -10.16 -0.66
C LEU A 62 16.28 -10.64 0.61
N ALA A 63 16.25 -11.94 0.87
CA ALA A 63 16.93 -12.56 2.01
C ALA A 63 18.45 -12.45 1.87
N GLU A 64 19.02 -12.69 0.68
CA GLU A 64 20.45 -12.48 0.40
C GLU A 64 20.85 -11.02 0.63
N LEU A 65 20.03 -10.06 0.19
CA LEU A 65 20.26 -8.64 0.44
C LEU A 65 20.21 -8.27 1.94
N ALA A 66 19.37 -8.95 2.72
CA ALA A 66 19.31 -8.79 4.17
C ALA A 66 20.54 -9.36 4.87
N LEU A 67 20.92 -10.60 4.53
CA LEU A 67 22.09 -11.28 5.11
C LEU A 67 23.41 -10.57 4.74
N SER A 68 23.51 -10.00 3.54
CA SER A 68 24.65 -9.19 3.11
C SER A 68 24.68 -7.77 3.70
N GLY A 69 23.69 -7.39 4.52
CA GLY A 69 23.62 -6.07 5.15
C GLY A 69 23.24 -4.91 4.23
N LYS A 70 22.87 -5.19 2.96
CA LYS A 70 22.38 -4.16 2.02
C LYS A 70 20.99 -3.66 2.38
N ILE A 71 20.18 -4.51 3.03
CA ILE A 71 18.92 -4.13 3.66
C ILE A 71 19.16 -3.95 5.15
N THR A 72 18.71 -2.81 5.67
CA THR A 72 18.82 -2.48 7.09
C THR A 72 17.47 -2.60 7.78
N LEU A 73 17.47 -2.56 9.12
CA LEU A 73 16.25 -2.55 9.93
C LEU A 73 15.28 -1.41 9.58
N GLN A 74 15.78 -0.30 9.03
CA GLN A 74 15.00 0.89 8.69
C GLN A 74 14.56 0.91 7.21
N THR A 75 15.06 -0.02 6.39
CA THR A 75 14.70 -0.11 4.98
C THR A 75 13.20 -0.36 4.83
N ILE A 76 12.58 0.32 3.88
CA ILE A 76 11.15 0.22 3.62
C ILE A 76 10.96 -0.79 2.50
N VAL A 77 10.14 -1.81 2.77
CA VAL A 77 9.90 -2.93 1.85
C VAL A 77 8.41 -3.19 1.72
N ARG A 78 8.02 -3.81 0.62
CA ARG A 78 6.67 -4.27 0.33
C ARG A 78 6.74 -5.68 -0.23
N GLY A 79 5.77 -6.53 0.08
CA GLY A 79 5.64 -7.83 -0.55
C GLY A 79 4.42 -8.61 -0.05
N PRO A 80 4.32 -9.91 -0.40
CA PRO A 80 3.19 -10.75 -0.02
C PRO A 80 2.90 -10.76 1.49
N THR A 81 3.93 -10.93 2.32
CA THR A 81 3.74 -11.02 3.79
C THR A 81 3.45 -9.66 4.45
N THR A 82 3.65 -8.56 3.73
CA THR A 82 3.24 -7.23 4.18
C THR A 82 1.83 -6.88 3.72
N ARG A 83 1.14 -7.81 3.05
CA ARG A 83 -0.11 -7.58 2.31
C ARG A 83 0.02 -6.45 1.30
N GLN A 84 1.17 -6.39 0.64
CA GLN A 84 1.39 -5.42 -0.42
C GLN A 84 1.40 -3.96 0.07
N LEU A 85 1.47 -3.76 1.39
CA LEU A 85 1.67 -2.46 2.02
C LEU A 85 3.16 -2.23 2.25
N TRP A 86 3.60 -0.98 2.10
CA TRP A 86 4.95 -0.59 2.49
C TRP A 86 5.12 -0.61 4.01
N LYS A 87 6.12 -1.35 4.49
CA LYS A 87 6.45 -1.51 5.90
C LYS A 87 7.96 -1.39 6.13
N VAL A 88 8.34 -1.00 7.34
CA VAL A 88 9.73 -1.00 7.78
C VAL A 88 10.19 -2.44 7.99
N ALA A 89 11.35 -2.82 7.45
CA ALA A 89 11.85 -4.19 7.41
C ALA A 89 11.87 -4.90 8.77
N ARG A 90 12.18 -4.18 9.87
CA ARG A 90 12.13 -4.73 11.24
C ARG A 90 10.76 -5.27 11.68
N ARG A 91 9.66 -4.90 11.03
CA ARG A 91 8.29 -5.33 11.34
C ARG A 91 7.72 -6.34 10.34
N VAL A 92 8.53 -6.76 9.36
CA VAL A 92 8.05 -7.63 8.28
C VAL A 92 8.20 -9.09 8.67
N LYS A 93 7.08 -9.83 8.62
CA LYS A 93 7.04 -11.28 8.82
C LYS A 93 7.90 -11.96 7.75
N GLY A 94 8.78 -12.87 8.15
CA GLY A 94 9.75 -13.53 7.27
C GLY A 94 11.06 -12.77 7.03
N LEU A 95 11.08 -11.43 7.12
CA LEU A 95 12.33 -10.67 6.85
C LEU A 95 13.05 -10.21 8.12
N SER A 96 12.30 -9.79 9.13
CA SER A 96 12.84 -9.19 10.37
C SER A 96 13.86 -10.06 11.12
N HIS A 97 13.61 -11.37 11.23
CA HIS A 97 14.50 -12.31 11.93
C HIS A 97 15.88 -12.42 11.24
N LEU A 98 15.93 -12.33 9.91
CA LEU A 98 17.18 -12.25 9.14
C LEU A 98 17.99 -10.99 9.45
N LEU A 99 17.33 -9.94 9.94
CA LEU A 99 17.96 -8.70 10.41
C LEU A 99 18.21 -8.71 11.93
N GLY A 100 18.06 -9.86 12.59
CA GLY A 100 18.32 -10.06 14.01
C GLY A 100 17.26 -9.46 14.94
N ARG A 101 16.01 -9.31 14.48
CA ARG A 101 14.90 -8.76 15.29
C ARG A 101 13.60 -9.53 15.10
N CYS A 102 12.85 -9.73 16.17
CA CYS A 102 11.50 -10.29 16.07
C CYS A 102 10.53 -9.28 15.44
N HIS A 103 9.73 -9.69 14.45
CA HIS A 103 8.71 -8.83 13.82
C HIS A 103 7.64 -8.33 14.80
N ASN A 104 7.32 -9.12 15.84
CA ASN A 104 6.23 -8.84 16.77
C ASN A 104 6.71 -8.00 17.96
N CYS A 105 7.58 -8.55 18.82
CA CYS A 105 8.04 -7.86 20.03
C CYS A 105 9.30 -6.98 19.84
N GLY A 106 10.08 -7.18 18.76
CA GLY A 106 11.33 -6.45 18.54
C GLY A 106 12.56 -6.96 19.31
N GLU A 107 12.42 -8.06 20.05
CA GLU A 107 13.53 -8.72 20.76
C GLU A 107 14.64 -9.15 19.79
N HIS A 108 15.88 -9.23 20.28
CA HIS A 108 16.96 -9.76 19.47
C HIS A 108 16.79 -11.27 19.27
N VAL A 109 17.00 -11.75 18.05
CA VAL A 109 16.86 -13.17 17.68
C VAL A 109 17.96 -13.54 16.69
N SER A 110 18.36 -14.81 16.69
CA SER A 110 19.28 -15.34 15.67
C SER A 110 18.55 -15.48 14.32
N PRO A 111 19.23 -15.27 13.19
CA PRO A 111 18.63 -15.51 11.87
C PRO A 111 18.25 -16.98 11.63
N ASP A 112 18.86 -17.92 12.37
CA ASP A 112 18.58 -19.37 12.25
C ASP A 112 17.45 -19.85 13.16
N ASP A 113 16.94 -19.00 14.04
CA ASP A 113 15.85 -19.36 14.95
C ASP A 113 14.55 -19.59 14.17
N ARG A 114 13.71 -20.50 14.68
CA ARG A 114 12.38 -20.78 14.11
C ARG A 114 11.25 -20.07 14.86
N THR A 115 11.52 -19.63 16.07
CA THR A 115 10.56 -18.96 16.96
C THR A 115 11.27 -17.92 17.80
N CYS A 116 10.57 -16.85 18.16
CA CYS A 116 11.09 -15.86 19.10
C CYS A 116 10.96 -16.35 20.54
N ASP A 117 12.04 -16.33 21.32
CA ASP A 117 12.02 -16.72 22.75
C ASP A 117 11.14 -15.81 23.62
N GLY A 118 11.01 -14.53 23.25
CA GLY A 118 10.27 -13.55 24.06
C GLY A 118 8.74 -13.62 23.87
N CYS A 119 8.26 -13.89 22.66
CA CYS A 119 6.82 -13.85 22.36
C CYS A 119 6.30 -15.08 21.61
N ASN A 120 7.13 -16.11 21.41
CA ASN A 120 6.83 -17.35 20.67
C ASN A 120 6.31 -17.12 19.24
N ALA A 121 6.60 -15.97 18.63
CA ALA A 121 6.23 -15.70 17.25
C ALA A 121 7.04 -16.61 16.32
N GLN A 122 6.37 -17.26 15.36
CA GLN A 122 7.02 -18.17 14.42
C GLN A 122 7.74 -17.39 13.31
N PHE A 123 8.93 -17.86 12.94
CA PHE A 123 9.69 -17.37 11.80
C PHE A 123 9.50 -18.34 10.65
N LEU A 124 8.66 -17.92 9.70
CA LEU A 124 8.38 -18.69 8.51
C LEU A 124 9.41 -18.35 7.43
N LYS A 125 9.98 -19.38 6.81
CA LYS A 125 10.71 -19.25 5.56
C LYS A 125 9.68 -19.25 4.43
N PHE A 126 9.56 -18.13 3.74
CA PHE A 126 8.66 -18.02 2.60
C PHE A 126 9.44 -18.42 1.35
N THR A 127 9.04 -19.52 0.72
CA THR A 127 9.50 -19.83 -0.63
C THR A 127 8.56 -19.13 -1.59
N ASP A 128 9.12 -18.24 -2.42
CA ASP A 128 8.35 -17.55 -3.44
C ASP A 128 8.01 -18.57 -4.53
N ARG A 129 6.73 -18.92 -4.64
CA ARG A 129 6.23 -19.81 -5.70
C ARG A 129 6.30 -19.05 -7.02
N ASN A 130 7.47 -19.09 -7.66
CA ASN A 130 7.75 -18.71 -9.03
C ASN A 130 7.00 -17.45 -9.48
N ASN A 131 7.58 -16.24 -9.28
CA ASN A 131 7.31 -14.87 -9.81
C ASN A 131 5.86 -14.38 -10.12
N MET A 132 4.90 -15.26 -10.35
CA MET A 132 3.47 -15.06 -10.55
C MET A 132 2.64 -15.76 -9.45
N GLY A 133 3.23 -16.53 -8.52
CA GLY A 133 2.48 -17.19 -7.45
C GLY A 133 1.68 -18.43 -7.89
N ILE A 134 1.91 -18.93 -9.11
CA ILE A 134 1.16 -20.04 -9.72
C ILE A 134 2.08 -21.26 -9.83
N GLU A 135 1.88 -22.29 -9.00
CA GLU A 135 2.44 -23.63 -9.24
C GLU A 135 1.58 -24.34 -10.30
N LEU A 136 2.17 -24.66 -11.45
CA LEU A 136 1.57 -25.54 -12.46
C LEU A 136 1.88 -27.03 -12.20
N GLY A 137 2.66 -27.33 -11.15
CA GLY A 137 3.04 -28.69 -10.75
C GLY A 137 2.19 -29.23 -9.61
N ALA A 138 1.97 -30.54 -9.59
CA ALA A 138 1.39 -31.21 -8.43
C ALA A 138 2.33 -31.05 -7.21
N PRO A 139 1.80 -30.78 -6.01
CA PRO A 139 2.60 -30.55 -4.81
C PRO A 139 3.52 -31.75 -4.54
N SER A 140 4.81 -31.50 -4.30
CA SER A 140 5.73 -32.56 -3.93
C SER A 140 5.30 -33.19 -2.60
N LYS A 141 5.10 -34.51 -2.60
CA LYS A 141 4.88 -35.27 -1.37
C LYS A 141 6.19 -35.32 -0.60
N GLY A 142 6.29 -34.49 0.44
CA GLY A 142 7.29 -34.63 1.49
C GLY A 142 8.37 -33.56 1.52
N GLU A 143 7.98 -32.34 1.90
CA GLU A 143 8.77 -31.50 2.81
C GLU A 143 7.85 -30.39 3.33
N THR A 144 7.64 -30.32 4.64
CA THR A 144 6.88 -29.23 5.29
C THR A 144 7.73 -27.96 5.36
N GLY A 145 8.25 -27.51 4.22
CA GLY A 145 9.30 -26.50 4.08
C GLY A 145 8.84 -25.15 3.52
N GLY A 146 7.55 -24.85 3.53
CA GLY A 146 7.05 -23.53 3.14
C GLY A 146 5.53 -23.43 3.29
N MET A 147 5.07 -22.67 4.28
CA MET A 147 3.68 -22.20 4.29
C MET A 147 3.52 -21.16 3.20
N SER A 148 2.45 -21.30 2.42
CA SER A 148 2.08 -20.34 1.38
C SER A 148 2.04 -18.92 1.94
N SER A 149 2.50 -17.94 1.16
CA SER A 149 2.53 -16.52 1.56
C SER A 149 1.14 -15.88 1.69
N PHE A 150 0.07 -16.61 1.33
CA PHE A 150 -1.30 -16.20 1.58
C PHE A 150 -1.63 -16.47 3.05
N LEU A 151 -1.58 -15.40 3.86
CA LEU A 151 -2.04 -15.40 5.23
C LEU A 151 -3.51 -15.85 5.29
N SER A 152 -3.89 -16.58 6.34
CA SER A 152 -5.30 -16.91 6.58
C SER A 152 -6.11 -15.64 6.84
N ASP A 153 -7.38 -15.61 6.41
CA ASP A 153 -8.27 -14.45 6.54
C ASP A 153 -8.40 -13.91 7.97
N ALA A 154 -8.13 -14.75 8.99
CA ALA A 154 -8.11 -14.35 10.39
C ALA A 154 -7.02 -13.32 10.72
N GLU A 155 -5.90 -13.29 9.98
CA GLU A 155 -4.88 -12.28 10.21
C GLU A 155 -5.30 -10.90 9.72
N ILE A 156 -6.29 -10.77 8.81
CA ILE A 156 -6.70 -9.50 8.14
C ILE A 156 -6.87 -8.33 9.12
N LEU A 157 -7.27 -8.61 10.36
CA LEU A 157 -7.52 -7.63 11.42
C LEU A 157 -6.26 -7.19 12.21
N ASP A 158 -5.13 -7.88 12.06
CA ASP A 158 -3.87 -7.65 12.80
C ASP A 158 -2.90 -6.68 12.08
N THR A 159 -3.44 -5.77 11.25
CA THR A 159 -2.71 -4.59 10.75
C THR A 159 -2.71 -3.44 11.76
N GLN A 160 -3.50 -3.57 12.83
CA GLN A 160 -3.34 -2.72 13.99
C GLN A 160 -2.03 -3.11 14.66
N SER A 161 -0.97 -2.34 14.43
CA SER A 161 0.17 -2.37 15.34
C SER A 161 -0.37 -2.28 16.75
N THR A 162 -0.16 -3.32 17.56
CA THR A 162 -0.66 -3.42 18.93
C THR A 162 -0.48 -2.06 19.60
N PRO A 163 -1.57 -1.36 19.99
CA PRO A 163 -1.44 -0.05 20.58
C PRO A 163 -0.65 -0.22 21.88
N LEU A 164 0.54 0.39 21.93
CA LEU A 164 1.29 0.56 23.16
C LEU A 164 0.33 1.17 24.19
N THR A 165 0.07 0.44 25.27
CA THR A 165 -0.76 0.88 26.39
C THR A 165 -0.18 2.18 26.92
N LEU A 166 -0.93 3.26 26.72
CA LEU A 166 -0.58 4.56 27.30
C LEU A 166 -0.89 4.52 28.81
N PRO A 167 -0.05 5.16 29.65
CA PRO A 167 -0.42 5.41 31.04
C PRO A 167 -1.78 6.16 31.09
N PRO A 168 -2.59 5.93 32.13
CA PRO A 168 -3.94 6.47 32.20
C PRO A 168 -3.91 8.00 32.06
N LYS A 169 -4.70 8.48 31.09
CA LYS A 169 -4.90 9.91 30.86
C LYS A 169 -5.56 10.49 32.12
N PRO A 170 -5.00 11.54 32.75
CA PRO A 170 -5.67 12.18 33.88
C PRO A 170 -7.05 12.69 33.42
N GLU A 171 -8.07 12.27 34.16
CA GLU A 171 -9.48 12.59 33.91
C GLU A 171 -9.68 14.10 33.93
N VAL A 172 -9.95 14.66 32.76
CA VAL A 172 -10.55 15.99 32.66
C VAL A 172 -12.05 15.77 32.74
N GLN A 173 -12.62 16.12 33.89
CA GLN A 173 -14.05 16.19 34.14
C GLN A 173 -14.68 17.17 33.14
N GLN A 174 -15.59 16.68 32.30
CA GLN A 174 -16.52 17.52 31.55
C GLN A 174 -17.95 17.01 31.77
N SER A 175 -18.76 17.95 32.23
CA SER A 175 -20.18 17.89 32.53
C SER A 175 -21.05 17.66 31.30
N PRO A 176 -22.29 17.15 31.47
CA PRO A 176 -23.20 16.83 30.38
C PRO A 176 -24.08 18.03 30.02
N GLU A 177 -24.17 18.36 28.73
CA GLU A 177 -25.28 19.15 28.20
C GLU A 177 -25.78 18.49 26.91
N SER A 178 -27.05 18.13 26.96
CA SER A 178 -27.86 17.44 25.97
C SER A 178 -28.28 18.37 24.83
N VAL A 179 -28.12 17.93 23.58
CA VAL A 179 -28.88 18.49 22.45
C VAL A 179 -29.35 17.34 21.57
N GLU A 180 -30.66 17.12 21.62
CA GLU A 180 -31.46 16.37 20.66
C GLU A 180 -31.54 17.17 19.35
N THR A 181 -31.46 16.50 18.20
CA THR A 181 -32.06 17.00 16.96
C THR A 181 -32.38 15.83 16.03
N ASP A 182 -33.69 15.55 16.03
CA ASP A 182 -34.62 15.21 14.96
C ASP A 182 -34.16 14.71 13.58
N GLU A 183 -34.98 13.76 13.15
CA GLU A 183 -35.02 12.98 11.94
C GLU A 183 -35.39 13.81 10.70
N ALA A 184 -34.67 13.58 9.60
CA ALA A 184 -35.14 13.89 8.25
C ALA A 184 -34.67 12.77 7.31
N GLU A 185 -35.59 11.84 7.03
CA GLU A 185 -35.47 10.85 5.96
C GLU A 185 -35.57 11.56 4.60
N GLU A 186 -34.43 11.70 3.93
CA GLU A 186 -34.37 12.10 2.52
C GLU A 186 -33.85 10.90 1.71
N SER A 187 -34.66 10.48 0.73
CA SER A 187 -34.42 9.34 -0.15
C SER A 187 -33.10 9.50 -0.91
N VAL A 188 -32.05 8.81 -0.43
CA VAL A 188 -30.76 8.69 -1.11
C VAL A 188 -30.91 7.65 -2.22
N GLU A 189 -31.21 8.09 -3.43
CA GLU A 189 -30.95 7.28 -4.62
C GLU A 189 -29.45 6.92 -4.66
N GLU A 190 -29.17 5.63 -4.74
CA GLU A 190 -27.85 5.01 -4.77
C GLU A 190 -26.97 5.56 -5.90
N SER A 191 -26.31 6.69 -5.62
CA SER A 191 -25.22 7.16 -6.46
C SER A 191 -23.92 6.53 -6.00
N VAL A 192 -23.74 5.27 -6.42
CA VAL A 192 -22.55 4.44 -6.19
C VAL A 192 -21.36 5.05 -6.92
N GLY A 193 -20.60 5.90 -6.25
CA GLY A 193 -19.34 6.42 -6.78
C GLY A 193 -18.65 7.31 -5.76
N SER A 194 -17.46 6.91 -5.31
CA SER A 194 -16.65 7.70 -4.39
C SER A 194 -16.41 9.12 -4.94
N PRO A 195 -16.26 10.15 -4.08
CA PRO A 195 -16.03 11.53 -4.54
C PRO A 195 -14.83 11.66 -5.49
N GLN A 196 -13.82 10.79 -5.32
CA GLN A 196 -12.64 10.73 -6.18
C GLN A 196 -12.98 10.21 -7.59
N PHE A 197 -13.85 9.20 -7.70
CA PHE A 197 -14.30 8.67 -8.99
C PHE A 197 -15.05 9.73 -9.80
N ARG A 198 -15.94 10.50 -9.16
CA ARG A 198 -16.65 11.61 -9.81
C ARG A 198 -15.70 12.70 -10.34
N SER A 199 -14.60 12.97 -9.63
CA SER A 199 -13.60 13.95 -10.07
C SER A 199 -12.83 13.47 -11.31
N LEU A 200 -12.50 12.17 -11.38
CA LEU A 200 -11.85 11.56 -12.53
C LEU A 200 -12.78 11.49 -13.75
N GLN A 201 -14.05 11.14 -13.53
CA GLN A 201 -15.06 11.10 -14.59
C GLN A 201 -15.25 12.49 -15.23
N ARG A 202 -15.31 13.56 -14.42
CA ARG A 202 -15.34 14.94 -14.94
C ARG A 202 -14.11 15.30 -15.75
N ARG A 203 -12.91 14.87 -15.35
CA ARG A 203 -11.67 15.13 -16.10
C ARG A 203 -11.65 14.40 -17.44
N LEU A 204 -12.14 13.16 -17.49
CA LEU A 204 -12.24 12.38 -18.73
C LEU A 204 -13.26 13.01 -19.70
N GLU A 205 -14.41 13.47 -19.21
CA GLU A 205 -15.40 14.16 -20.04
C GLU A 205 -14.87 15.50 -20.57
N GLN A 206 -14.16 16.27 -19.75
CA GLN A 206 -13.48 17.50 -20.20
C GLN A 206 -12.40 17.20 -21.25
N GLY A 207 -11.65 16.11 -21.09
CA GLY A 207 -10.68 15.64 -22.08
C GLY A 207 -11.35 15.32 -23.43
N LYS A 208 -12.45 14.56 -23.41
CA LYS A 208 -13.22 14.25 -24.62
C LYS A 208 -13.74 15.49 -25.33
N ARG A 209 -14.26 16.48 -24.59
CA ARG A 209 -14.73 17.76 -25.18
C ARG A 209 -13.60 18.55 -25.84
N ARG A 210 -12.41 18.59 -25.22
CA ARG A 210 -11.23 19.26 -25.80
C ARG A 210 -10.75 18.57 -27.08
N VAL A 211 -10.67 17.24 -27.08
CA VAL A 211 -10.29 16.48 -28.27
C VAL A 211 -11.28 16.73 -29.40
N LEU A 212 -12.60 16.68 -29.11
CA LEU A 212 -13.64 16.92 -30.11
C LEU A 212 -13.63 18.36 -30.63
N ALA A 213 -13.36 19.35 -29.80
CA ALA A 213 -13.21 20.75 -30.24
C ALA A 213 -11.99 20.93 -31.15
N LEU A 214 -10.85 20.31 -30.82
CA LEU A 214 -9.63 20.39 -31.63
C LEU A 214 -9.82 19.70 -32.99
N THR A 215 -10.44 18.51 -33.01
CA THR A 215 -10.71 17.79 -34.27
C THR A 215 -11.65 18.58 -35.18
N ILE A 216 -12.72 19.17 -34.64
CA ILE A 216 -13.61 20.05 -35.42
C ILE A 216 -12.84 21.26 -35.96
N SER A 217 -12.02 21.92 -35.14
CA SER A 217 -11.26 23.09 -35.59
C SER A 217 -10.26 22.73 -36.72
N LEU A 218 -9.63 21.56 -36.64
CA LEU A 218 -8.70 21.07 -37.65
C LEU A 218 -9.42 20.78 -38.98
N ILE A 219 -10.60 20.14 -38.92
CA ILE A 219 -11.41 19.87 -40.11
C ILE A 219 -11.83 21.17 -40.78
N ILE A 220 -12.29 22.18 -40.02
CA ILE A 220 -12.68 23.49 -40.55
C ILE A 220 -11.47 24.18 -41.22
N ALA A 221 -10.30 24.14 -40.60
CA ALA A 221 -9.09 24.73 -41.16
C ALA A 221 -8.70 24.06 -42.50
N LEU A 222 -8.77 22.74 -42.59
CA LEU A 222 -8.49 22.00 -43.83
C LEU A 222 -9.49 22.35 -44.96
N ILE A 223 -10.76 22.51 -44.63
CA ILE A 223 -11.79 22.93 -45.60
C ILE A 223 -11.49 24.35 -46.12
N LEU A 224 -11.17 25.29 -45.23
CA LEU A 224 -10.83 26.67 -45.61
C LEU A 224 -9.58 26.74 -46.51
N ILE A 225 -8.55 25.95 -46.19
CA ILE A 225 -7.35 25.83 -47.02
C ILE A 225 -7.71 25.24 -48.41
N GLY A 226 -8.56 24.22 -48.46
CA GLY A 226 -9.04 23.67 -49.72
C GLY A 226 -9.77 24.71 -50.59
N ILE A 227 -10.62 25.54 -49.98
CA ILE A 227 -11.34 26.62 -50.69
C ILE A 227 -10.37 27.70 -51.21
N LEU A 228 -9.38 28.08 -50.41
CA LEU A 228 -8.33 29.03 -50.80
C LEU A 228 -7.47 28.52 -51.97
N ILE A 229 -7.17 27.22 -52.04
CA ILE A 229 -6.37 26.64 -53.14
C ILE A 229 -7.21 26.47 -54.42
N SER A 230 -8.50 26.20 -54.29
CA SER A 230 -9.40 25.93 -55.42
C SER A 230 -10.02 27.17 -56.06
N THR A 231 -9.82 28.35 -55.47
CA THR A 231 -10.23 29.62 -56.08
C THR A 231 -9.14 30.07 -57.06
N PRO A 232 -9.32 29.94 -58.38
CA PRO A 232 -8.33 30.39 -59.34
C PRO A 232 -8.16 31.90 -59.22
N LEU A 233 -6.91 32.38 -59.07
CA LEU A 233 -6.60 33.78 -59.26
C LEU A 233 -6.89 34.10 -60.73
N GLY A 234 -8.02 34.75 -60.97
CA GLY A 234 -8.38 35.32 -62.26
C GLY A 234 -7.42 36.40 -62.72
#